data_AF-A0A7W1RQ39-F1
#
_entry.id   AF-A0A7W1RQ39-F1
#
_cell.length_a   1.000
_cell.length_b   1.000
_cell.length_c   1.000
_cell.angle_alpha   90.00
_cell.angle_beta   90.00
_cell.angle_gamma   90.00
#
_symmetry.space_group_name_H-M   'P 1'
#
loop_
_entity.id
_entity.type
_entity.pdbx_description
1 polymer ?
#
loop_
_entity_poly.entity_id
_entity_poly.type
_entity_poly.pdbx_seq_one_letter_code
_entity_poly.pdbx_strand_id
1 'polypeptide(L)'
;MLYVVGTPIRNLDDITLRALAVLKSVDLIAAEDTRHSGNLLRHFEIRKPLVSYHEHNEAMRTAELSERLAAGENIALITDASTD
;
A
#
# COMPACT_ATOMS: atom_id res chain seq x y z
N MET A 1 10.96 5.46 4.91
CA MET A 1 10.63 4.34 5.83
C MET A 1 9.59 3.42 5.18
N LEU A 2 9.68 2.10 5.39
CA LEU A 2 8.71 1.15 4.84
C LEU A 2 7.69 0.74 5.91
N TYR A 3 6.41 0.83 5.58
CA TYR A 3 5.30 0.37 6.42
C TYR A 3 4.59 -0.79 5.72
N VAL A 4 4.39 -1.90 6.43
CA VAL A 4 3.56 -3.00 5.94
C VAL A 4 2.17 -2.84 6.55
N VAL A 5 1.15 -2.77 5.70
CA VAL A 5 -0.24 -2.47 6.09
C VAL A 5 -1.15 -3.57 5.60
N GLY A 6 -1.71 -4.34 6.54
CA GLY A 6 -2.81 -5.26 6.25
C GLY A 6 -4.11 -4.49 6.02
N THR A 7 -4.91 -4.95 5.06
CA THR A 7 -6.24 -4.39 4.77
C THR A 7 -7.33 -5.44 4.99
N PRO A 8 -8.55 -5.02 5.37
CA PRO A 8 -9.66 -5.96 5.51
C PRO A 8 -10.12 -6.49 4.15
N ILE A 9 -10.46 -7.79 4.10
CA ILE A 9 -10.89 -8.48 2.87
C ILE A 9 -12.35 -8.14 2.52
N ARG A 10 -13.22 -8.04 3.53
CA ARG A 10 -14.68 -7.97 3.34
C ARG A 10 -15.24 -6.58 3.60
N ASN A 11 -15.07 -6.09 4.82
CA ASN A 11 -15.61 -4.81 5.24
C ASN A 11 -14.50 -3.77 5.33
N LEU A 12 -14.54 -2.74 4.47
CA LEU A 12 -13.52 -1.70 4.44
C LEU A 12 -13.42 -0.94 5.77
N ASP A 13 -14.52 -0.86 6.52
CA ASP A 13 -14.57 -0.18 7.82
C ASP A 13 -13.88 -0.94 8.96
N ASP A 14 -13.49 -2.20 8.74
CA ASP A 14 -12.71 -2.98 9.70
C ASP A 14 -11.22 -2.56 9.72
N ILE A 15 -10.81 -1.63 8.84
CA ILE A 15 -9.45 -1.10 8.83
C ILE A 15 -9.16 -0.33 10.12
N THR A 16 -7.95 -0.53 10.66
CA THR A 16 -7.55 0.17 11.88
C THR A 16 -7.27 1.65 11.63
N LEU A 17 -7.53 2.51 12.63
CA LEU A 17 -7.17 3.93 12.58
C LEU A 17 -5.68 4.16 12.31
N ARG A 18 -4.82 3.28 12.83
CA ARG A 18 -3.37 3.32 12.58
C ARG A 18 -3.04 3.07 11.12
N ALA A 19 -3.67 2.07 10.49
CA ALA A 19 -3.49 1.80 9.07
C ALA A 19 -3.92 3.01 8.22
N LEU A 20 -5.09 3.60 8.51
CA LEU A 20 -5.54 4.83 7.84
C LEU A 20 -4.57 6.00 8.02
N ALA A 21 -4.03 6.20 9.23
CA ALA A 21 -3.06 7.25 9.49
C ALA A 21 -1.78 7.07 8.66
N VAL A 22 -1.26 5.83 8.59
CA VAL A 22 -0.09 5.49 7.77
C VAL A 22 -0.38 5.75 6.29
N LEU A 23 -1.48 5.23 5.75
CA LEU A 23 -1.84 5.40 4.33
C LEU A 23 -2.02 6.89 3.97
N LYS A 24 -2.46 7.73 4.92
CA LYS A 24 -2.56 9.19 4.73
C LYS A 24 -1.21 9.91 4.83
N SER A 25 -0.25 9.38 5.59
CA SER A 25 1.04 10.04 5.83
C SER A 25 2.15 9.70 4.83
N VAL A 26 2.07 8.55 4.17
CA VAL A 26 3.12 8.10 3.22
C VAL A 26 3.13 8.90 1.92
N ASP A 27 4.26 8.86 1.22
CA ASP A 27 4.48 9.49 -0.09
C ASP A 27 4.03 8.60 -1.25
N LEU A 28 4.08 7.26 -1.04
CA LEU A 28 3.70 6.24 -2.01
C LEU A 28 2.96 5.09 -1.33
N ILE A 29 1.99 4.53 -2.04
CA ILE A 29 1.36 3.26 -1.70
C ILE A 29 1.72 2.24 -2.79
N ALA A 30 2.38 1.16 -2.41
CA ALA A 30 2.53 -0.03 -3.21
C ALA A 30 1.48 -1.06 -2.77
N ALA A 31 0.86 -1.76 -3.71
CA ALA A 31 -0.11 -2.80 -3.40
C ALA A 31 0.06 -3.96 -4.34
N GLU A 32 -0.21 -5.17 -3.85
CA GLU A 32 -0.46 -6.34 -4.69
C GLU A 32 -1.70 -6.04 -5.54
N ASP A 33 -2.93 -6.25 -5.05
CA ASP A 33 -4.10 -5.85 -5.83
C ASP A 33 -4.41 -4.34 -5.75
N THR A 34 -4.00 -3.62 -6.79
CA THR A 34 -4.32 -2.18 -6.95
C THR A 34 -5.81 -1.91 -7.18
N ARG A 35 -6.63 -2.89 -7.59
CA ARG A 35 -8.09 -2.70 -7.72
C ARG A 35 -8.76 -2.65 -6.35
N HIS A 36 -8.44 -3.62 -5.48
CA HIS A 36 -8.90 -3.65 -4.10
C HIS A 36 -8.39 -2.44 -3.32
N SER A 37 -7.08 -2.23 -3.35
CA SER A 37 -6.44 -1.09 -2.67
C SER A 37 -6.97 0.24 -3.20
N GLY A 38 -7.18 0.38 -4.51
CA GLY A 38 -7.76 1.58 -5.09
C GLY A 38 -9.20 1.84 -4.61
N ASN A 39 -10.00 0.80 -4.36
CA ASN A 39 -11.33 0.95 -3.76
C ASN A 39 -11.24 1.44 -2.31
N LEU A 40 -10.41 0.79 -1.49
CA LEU A 40 -10.15 1.20 -0.11
C LEU A 40 -9.73 2.68 -0.02
N LEU A 41 -8.76 3.09 -0.83
CA LEU A 41 -8.27 4.47 -0.83
C LEU A 41 -9.36 5.47 -1.24
N ARG A 42 -10.21 5.12 -2.22
CA ARG A 42 -11.36 5.96 -2.59
C ARG A 42 -12.39 6.06 -1.47
N HIS A 43 -12.74 4.95 -0.82
CA HIS A 43 -13.71 4.91 0.29
C HIS A 43 -13.30 5.84 1.44
N PHE A 44 -12.00 5.92 1.74
CA PHE A 44 -11.45 6.79 2.80
C PHE A 44 -10.87 8.13 2.30
N GLU A 45 -11.15 8.48 1.04
CA GLU A 45 -10.70 9.73 0.38
C GLU A 45 -9.18 9.97 0.43
N ILE A 46 -8.40 8.88 0.40
CA ILE A 46 -6.94 8.92 0.43
C ILE A 46 -6.42 9.12 -0.99
N ARG A 47 -5.84 10.29 -1.26
CA ARG A 47 -5.23 10.64 -2.55
C ARG A 47 -3.71 10.51 -2.46
N LYS A 48 -3.19 9.32 -2.80
CA LYS A 48 -1.75 9.03 -2.86
C LYS A 48 -1.41 8.30 -4.15
N PRO A 49 -0.17 8.44 -4.66
CA PRO A 49 0.31 7.61 -5.76
C PRO A 49 0.19 6.12 -5.38
N LEU A 50 -0.43 5.34 -6.26
CA LEU A 50 -0.64 3.89 -6.08
C LEU A 50 0.11 3.15 -7.19
N VAL A 51 0.98 2.21 -6.82
CA VAL A 51 1.73 1.37 -7.76
C VAL A 51 1.46 -0.11 -7.49
N SER A 52 1.41 -0.90 -8.55
CA SER A 52 1.29 -2.36 -8.46
C SER A 52 2.62 -3.00 -8.14
N TYR A 53 2.64 -3.88 -7.14
CA TYR A 53 3.75 -4.73 -6.75
C TYR A 53 3.32 -6.20 -6.92
N HIS A 54 3.62 -6.79 -8.08
CA HIS A 54 3.25 -8.17 -8.43
C HIS A 54 4.43 -8.90 -9.08
N GLU A 55 4.41 -10.23 -9.04
CA GLU A 55 5.46 -11.16 -9.48
C GLU A 55 6.07 -10.83 -10.86
N HIS A 56 5.25 -10.38 -11.83
CA HIS A 56 5.76 -10.04 -13.17
C HIS A 56 6.72 -8.84 -13.22
N ASN A 57 6.74 -7.98 -12.20
CA ASN A 57 7.57 -6.77 -12.14
C ASN A 57 8.31 -6.63 -10.80
N GLU A 58 8.35 -7.69 -9.98
CA GLU A 58 8.82 -7.59 -8.60
C GLU A 58 10.28 -7.11 -8.52
N ALA A 59 11.19 -7.70 -9.31
CA ALA A 59 12.60 -7.32 -9.29
C ALA A 59 12.83 -5.84 -9.66
N MET A 60 12.14 -5.34 -10.69
CA MET A 60 12.24 -3.94 -11.10
C MET A 60 11.61 -3.00 -10.07
N ARG A 61 10.43 -3.34 -9.54
CA ARG A 61 9.73 -2.51 -8.55
C ARG A 61 10.48 -2.49 -7.22
N THR A 62 11.09 -3.59 -6.81
CA THR A 62 11.92 -3.65 -5.61
C THR A 62 13.09 -2.68 -5.70
N ALA A 63 13.77 -2.61 -6.85
CA ALA A 63 14.86 -1.66 -7.06
C ALA A 63 14.37 -0.21 -6.95
N GLU A 64 13.29 0.15 -7.67
CA GLU A 64 12.69 1.50 -7.61
C GLU A 64 12.26 1.89 -6.20
N LEU A 65 11.54 1.00 -5.50
CA LEU A 65 11.08 1.25 -4.13
C LEU A 65 12.25 1.39 -3.16
N SER A 66 13.32 0.61 -3.35
CA SER A 66 14.54 0.70 -2.53
C SER A 66 15.25 2.04 -2.72
N GLU A 67 15.37 2.52 -3.96
CA GLU A 67 15.95 3.84 -4.25
C GLU A 67 15.14 4.97 -3.59
N ARG A 68 13.81 4.92 -3.70
CA ARG A 68 12.92 5.90 -3.06
C ARG A 68 13.00 5.87 -1.54
N LEU A 69 13.05 4.67 -0.95
CA LEU A 69 13.27 4.50 0.49
C LEU A 69 14.62 5.08 0.93
N ALA A 70 15.68 4.84 0.17
CA ALA A 70 17.02 5.39 0.43
C ALA A 70 17.06 6.92 0.28
N ALA A 71 16.24 7.48 -0.61
CA ALA A 71 16.04 8.92 -0.74
C ALA A 71 15.22 9.55 0.41
N GLY A 72 14.73 8.75 1.36
CA GLY A 72 14.00 9.20 2.54
C GLY A 72 12.49 9.20 2.39
N GLU A 73 11.95 8.73 1.27
CA GLU A 73 10.50 8.64 1.09
C GLU A 73 9.88 7.60 2.03
N ASN A 74 8.64 7.87 2.43
CA ASN A 74 7.82 6.95 3.20
C ASN A 74 6.90 6.18 2.27
N ILE A 75 6.95 4.85 2.35
CA ILE A 75 6.19 3.96 1.47
C ILE A 75 5.33 3.03 2.33
N ALA A 76 4.05 2.92 2.00
CA ALA A 76 3.20 1.86 2.52
C ALA A 76 3.12 0.73 1.49
N LEU A 77 3.41 -0.49 1.92
CA LEU A 77 3.10 -1.72 1.19
C LEU A 77 1.80 -2.30 1.75
N ILE A 78 0.76 -2.32 0.93
CA ILE A 78 -0.48 -3.05 1.21
C ILE A 78 -0.26 -4.50 0.81
N THR A 79 -0.33 -5.38 1.79
CA THR A 79 -0.32 -6.84 1.60
C THR A 79 -1.77 -7.31 1.66
N ASP A 80 -2.18 -8.14 0.71
CA ASP A 80 -3.50 -8.76 0.81
C ASP A 80 -3.53 -9.65 2.05
N ALA A 81 -4.65 -9.62 2.76
CA ALA A 81 -4.95 -10.64 3.73
C ALA A 81 -5.34 -11.91 2.96
N SER A 82 -4.36 -12.58 2.36
CA SER A 82 -4.56 -13.93 1.85
C SER A 82 -4.84 -14.84 3.04
N THR A 83 -6.10 -15.26 3.17
CA THR A 83 -6.46 -16.45 3.95
C THR A 83 -5.99 -17.67 3.16
N ASP A 84 -5.00 -18.37 3.68
CA ASP A 84 -4.97 -19.83 3.53
C ASP A 84 -6.26 -20.45 4.11
#